data_AF-A0A353B5I3-F1
#
_entry.id   AF-A0A353B5I3-F1
#
_cell.length_a   1.000
_cell.length_b   1.000
_cell.length_c   1.000
_cell.angle_alpha   90.00
_cell.angle_beta   90.00
_cell.angle_gamma   90.00
#
_symmetry.space_group_name_H-M   'P 1'
#
loop_
_entity.id
_entity.type
_entity.pdbx_description
1 polymer ?
#
loop_
_entity_poly.entity_id
_entity_poly.type
_entity_poly.pdbx_seq_one_letter_code
_entity_poly.pdbx_strand_id
1 'polypeptide(L)'
;MATADFSGAIAAHILQSTIVLVAALIAIKAMHRRLPHLAFLVAMLALAKCLVPPLVTSPTGLFTRVDLVSFAPAVTSLSLLEADHAEFLLRATPETQLGTYRPADSSSWFSAGWLNVSAILAGVWLAGASCLLVLTARQYWRVHTAVDRSLPARRELRELSDQLAGQLGIKHRVRVLVSAENFGPVCVGVIRPTLVLPKLMVDTWKSEDLAPIIGHELVHVRRGDVIWGYLQFFCQVVFWFHPLVWLLGRRAQILCEHCCDTDALQRLHCSAADYAESLVKVLQLKHHFRPLPLGCAMSPMQITSVRLSQLSQPAASQRAKVTAWIAITVAALMILPGMKWRSAEELRVAAREEHERTRNMICQALDQGDWQVASQLLSSILAEDPQDSEAVFYLGYSLHKAGDLDKAIVYHQIATETERLRPIATYNIACVLALKGQENAAMRTLLASYALGFRPIEPLDADADLEILFGREEFRLLCRGELEAAIIANSRYEADTVVASSSENRPVGSGEQPVLGRSAISGAHSRTSAYNARYTGRVTHHAHRTPKPARIDYRQN
;
A
#
# COMPACT_ATOMS: atom_id res chain seq x y z
N MET A 1 3.40 -16.27 6.01
CA MET A 1 3.84 -15.09 5.25
C MET A 1 3.29 -15.12 3.82
N ALA A 2 3.57 -16.14 3.00
CA ALA A 2 3.08 -16.21 1.60
C ALA A 2 1.54 -16.04 1.42
N THR A 3 0.72 -16.47 2.37
CA THR A 3 -0.75 -16.32 2.32
C THR A 3 -1.22 -14.88 2.56
N ALA A 4 -0.52 -14.11 3.41
CA ALA A 4 -0.83 -12.70 3.65
C ALA A 4 -0.56 -11.87 2.39
N ASP A 5 0.54 -12.18 1.71
CA ASP A 5 0.96 -11.50 0.49
C ASP A 5 -0.04 -11.70 -0.66
N PHE A 6 -0.54 -12.93 -0.81
CA PHE A 6 -1.55 -13.26 -1.82
C PHE A 6 -2.90 -12.57 -1.57
N SER A 7 -3.33 -12.48 -0.30
CA SER A 7 -4.60 -11.83 0.07
C SER A 7 -4.61 -10.33 -0.23
N GLY A 8 -3.48 -9.64 0.02
CA GLY A 8 -3.32 -8.22 -0.29
C GLY A 8 -3.33 -7.94 -1.78
N ALA A 9 -2.69 -8.79 -2.59
CA ALA A 9 -2.72 -8.69 -4.03
C ALA A 9 -4.14 -8.85 -4.61
N ILE A 10 -4.93 -9.81 -4.09
CA ILE A 10 -6.34 -9.98 -4.49
C ILE A 10 -7.16 -8.73 -4.13
N ALA A 11 -7.04 -8.22 -2.92
CA ALA A 11 -7.77 -7.04 -2.47
C ALA A 11 -7.44 -5.81 -3.34
N ALA A 12 -6.15 -5.60 -3.63
CA ALA A 12 -5.69 -4.53 -4.53
C ALA A 12 -6.27 -4.69 -5.94
N HIS A 13 -6.29 -5.92 -6.49
CA HIS A 13 -6.87 -6.18 -7.81
C HIS A 13 -8.38 -5.92 -7.86
N ILE A 14 -9.12 -6.33 -6.83
CA ILE A 14 -10.57 -6.06 -6.72
C ILE A 14 -10.83 -4.56 -6.67
N LEU A 15 -10.07 -3.81 -5.85
CA LEU A 15 -10.23 -2.37 -5.74
C LEU A 15 -9.93 -1.65 -7.07
N GLN A 16 -8.81 -1.99 -7.71
CA GLN A 16 -8.45 -1.44 -9.02
C GLN A 16 -9.53 -1.73 -10.07
N SER A 17 -9.99 -2.97 -10.12
CA SER A 17 -11.08 -3.38 -11.03
C SER A 17 -12.35 -2.58 -10.75
N THR A 18 -12.67 -2.34 -9.48
CA THR A 18 -13.82 -1.52 -9.08
C THR A 18 -13.71 -0.09 -9.61
N ILE A 19 -12.54 0.55 -9.42
CA ILE A 19 -12.27 1.92 -9.90
C ILE A 19 -12.40 1.99 -11.43
N VAL A 20 -11.83 1.02 -12.15
CA VAL A 20 -11.92 0.90 -13.60
C VAL A 20 -13.37 0.76 -14.06
N LEU A 21 -14.16 -0.12 -13.43
CA LEU A 21 -15.55 -0.33 -13.78
C LEU A 21 -16.40 0.94 -13.57
N VAL A 22 -16.16 1.69 -12.48
CA VAL A 22 -16.84 2.98 -12.22
C VAL A 22 -16.48 4.01 -13.30
N ALA A 23 -15.19 4.17 -13.60
CA ALA A 23 -14.73 5.09 -14.64
C ALA A 23 -15.32 4.75 -16.02
N ALA A 24 -15.37 3.46 -16.36
CA ALA A 24 -15.97 2.99 -17.60
C ALA A 24 -17.46 3.34 -17.69
N LEU A 25 -18.23 3.10 -16.62
CA LEU A 25 -19.65 3.43 -16.57
C LEU A 25 -19.92 4.94 -16.74
N ILE A 26 -19.08 5.79 -16.12
CA ILE A 26 -19.17 7.25 -16.28
C ILE A 26 -18.88 7.65 -17.73
N ALA A 27 -17.81 7.12 -18.32
CA ALA A 27 -17.45 7.40 -19.72
C ALA A 27 -18.55 6.94 -20.69
N ILE A 28 -19.09 5.73 -20.51
CA ILE A 28 -20.20 5.19 -21.30
C ILE A 28 -21.43 6.10 -21.18
N LYS A 29 -21.77 6.56 -19.98
CA LYS A 29 -22.92 7.47 -19.78
C LYS A 29 -22.77 8.75 -20.61
N ALA A 30 -21.57 9.30 -20.73
CA ALA A 30 -21.31 10.50 -21.54
C ALA A 30 -21.37 10.23 -23.06
N MET A 31 -21.09 9.00 -23.51
CA MET A 31 -20.79 8.70 -24.91
C MET A 31 -21.81 7.84 -25.64
N HIS A 32 -22.56 7.00 -24.92
CA HIS A 32 -23.40 5.94 -25.51
C HIS A 32 -24.38 6.43 -26.58
N ARG A 33 -24.87 7.67 -26.48
CA ARG A 33 -25.82 8.26 -27.45
C ARG A 33 -25.17 8.71 -28.76
N ARG A 34 -23.87 9.01 -28.77
CA ARG A 34 -23.17 9.63 -29.92
C ARG A 34 -22.17 8.68 -30.58
N LEU A 35 -21.50 7.86 -29.78
CA LEU A 35 -20.41 6.98 -30.20
C LEU A 35 -20.62 5.57 -29.61
N PRO A 36 -21.65 4.83 -30.07
CA PRO A 36 -21.99 3.53 -29.49
C PRO A 36 -20.83 2.53 -29.59
N HIS A 37 -20.11 2.51 -30.73
CA HIS A 37 -18.95 1.62 -30.91
C HIS A 37 -17.82 1.88 -29.92
N LEU A 38 -17.53 3.15 -29.64
CA LEU A 38 -16.46 3.50 -28.70
C LEU A 38 -16.89 3.23 -27.25
N ALA A 39 -18.15 3.49 -26.91
CA ALA A 39 -18.70 3.12 -25.60
C ALA A 39 -18.68 1.59 -25.40
N PHE A 40 -19.00 0.81 -26.44
CA PHE A 40 -18.91 -0.64 -26.41
C PHE A 40 -17.46 -1.10 -26.20
N LEU A 41 -16.51 -0.51 -26.92
CA LEU A 41 -15.09 -0.83 -26.75
C LEU A 41 -14.60 -0.52 -25.33
N VAL A 42 -14.97 0.63 -24.76
CA VAL A 42 -14.64 0.98 -23.35
C VAL A 42 -15.21 -0.06 -22.38
N ALA A 43 -16.44 -0.52 -22.61
CA ALA A 43 -17.03 -1.58 -21.78
C ALA A 43 -16.24 -2.88 -21.87
N MET A 44 -15.85 -3.30 -23.08
CA MET A 44 -15.08 -4.52 -23.30
C MET A 44 -13.67 -4.45 -22.72
N LEU A 45 -12.99 -3.31 -22.84
CA LEU A 45 -11.67 -3.11 -22.26
C LEU A 45 -11.71 -3.13 -20.73
N ALA A 46 -12.73 -2.53 -20.12
CA ALA A 46 -12.90 -2.57 -18.67
C ALA A 46 -13.16 -4.00 -18.16
N LEU A 47 -13.99 -4.79 -18.86
CA LEU A 47 -14.19 -6.21 -18.54
C LEU A 47 -12.91 -7.04 -18.75
N ALA A 48 -12.18 -6.81 -19.83
CA ALA A 48 -10.89 -7.45 -20.06
C ALA A 48 -9.89 -7.14 -18.95
N LYS A 49 -9.84 -5.88 -18.47
CA LYS A 49 -8.94 -5.46 -17.39
C LYS A 49 -9.23 -6.18 -16.06
N CYS A 50 -10.47 -6.57 -15.80
CA CYS A 50 -10.79 -7.37 -14.62
C CYS A 50 -10.12 -8.76 -14.66
N LEU A 51 -9.96 -9.34 -15.87
CA LEU A 51 -9.33 -10.65 -16.06
C LEU A 51 -7.80 -10.59 -16.11
N VAL A 52 -7.21 -9.41 -16.35
CA VAL A 52 -5.76 -9.21 -16.39
C VAL A 52 -5.30 -8.73 -15.01
N PRO A 53 -4.69 -9.61 -14.19
CA PRO A 53 -4.08 -9.16 -12.94
C PRO A 53 -2.99 -8.12 -13.23
N PRO A 54 -2.59 -7.30 -12.25
CA PRO A 54 -1.45 -6.40 -12.39
C PRO A 54 -0.16 -7.23 -12.58
N LEU A 55 0.09 -7.68 -13.81
CA LEU A 55 1.25 -8.51 -14.19
C LEU A 55 2.53 -7.68 -14.29
N VAL A 56 2.39 -6.36 -14.40
CA VAL A 56 3.49 -5.42 -14.49
C VAL A 56 3.16 -4.26 -13.55
N THR A 57 4.15 -3.79 -12.81
CA THR A 57 4.04 -2.54 -12.05
C THR A 57 4.84 -1.48 -12.79
N SER A 58 4.19 -0.43 -13.32
CA SER A 58 4.93 0.67 -13.95
C SER A 58 5.41 1.65 -12.89
N PRO A 59 6.68 2.09 -12.90
CA PRO A 59 7.16 3.20 -12.07
C PRO A 59 6.42 4.52 -12.31
N THR A 60 5.70 4.64 -13.42
CA THR A 60 5.02 5.87 -13.87
C THR A 60 3.50 5.84 -13.72
N GLY A 61 2.92 4.79 -13.12
CA GLY A 61 1.46 4.69 -12.95
C GLY A 61 0.93 5.78 -12.01
N LEU A 62 -0.22 6.38 -12.35
CA LEU A 62 -0.90 7.40 -11.51
C LEU A 62 -1.18 6.89 -10.08
N PHE A 63 -1.34 5.58 -9.94
CA PHE A 63 -1.62 4.90 -8.67
C PHE A 63 -0.36 4.40 -7.93
N THR A 64 0.84 4.63 -8.45
CA THR A 64 2.11 4.28 -7.77
C THR A 64 2.41 5.21 -6.59
N ARG A 65 1.66 6.31 -6.45
CA ARG A 65 1.77 7.28 -5.36
C ARG A 65 0.77 7.05 -4.23
N VAL A 66 -0.11 6.06 -4.36
CA VAL A 66 -1.12 5.75 -3.34
C VAL A 66 -0.78 4.38 -2.78
N ASP A 67 0.02 4.38 -1.71
CA ASP A 67 0.25 3.19 -0.90
C ASP A 67 -1.06 2.87 -0.16
N LEU A 68 -1.77 1.85 -0.59
CA LEU A 68 -2.80 1.24 0.25
C LEU A 68 -2.10 0.44 1.32
N VAL A 69 -1.77 1.15 2.40
CA VAL A 69 -1.30 0.60 3.65
C VAL A 69 -2.32 -0.45 4.10
N SER A 70 -1.86 -1.68 4.33
CA SER A 70 -2.64 -2.67 5.06
C SER A 70 -3.04 -2.02 6.38
N PHE A 71 -4.34 -1.90 6.66
CA PHE A 71 -4.86 -1.48 7.98
C PHE A 71 -4.42 -2.52 9.04
N ALA A 72 -3.16 -2.48 9.42
CA ALA A 72 -2.72 -2.80 10.76
C ALA A 72 -2.88 -1.49 11.57
N PRO A 73 -3.31 -1.55 12.83
CA PRO A 73 -3.50 -0.36 13.66
C PRO A 73 -2.12 0.18 14.03
N ALA A 74 -1.51 0.96 13.13
CA ALA A 74 -0.35 1.78 13.45
C ALA A 74 -0.90 3.15 13.87
N VAL A 75 -0.81 3.39 15.17
CA VAL A 75 -1.18 4.60 15.88
C VAL A 75 -0.59 5.81 15.16
N THR A 76 -1.44 6.60 14.51
CA THR A 76 -1.08 7.89 13.93
C THR A 76 -1.09 8.92 15.05
N SER A 77 0.06 9.16 15.68
CA SER A 77 0.25 10.24 16.65
C SER A 77 1.57 10.94 16.38
N LEU A 78 1.63 11.72 15.31
CA LEU A 78 2.79 12.55 14.97
C LEU A 78 2.31 13.85 14.35
N SER A 79 2.04 14.86 15.18
CA SER A 79 2.02 16.28 14.73
C SER A 79 1.95 17.36 15.83
N LEU A 80 2.17 17.11 17.13
CA LEU A 80 1.89 18.14 18.16
C LEU A 80 2.90 18.30 19.31
N LEU A 81 4.13 17.76 19.23
CA LEU A 81 4.96 17.59 20.43
C LEU A 81 6.41 18.10 20.30
N GLU A 82 6.60 19.28 19.70
CA GLU A 82 7.93 19.92 19.62
C GLU A 82 8.26 20.84 20.81
N ALA A 83 7.33 21.16 21.72
CA ALA A 83 7.58 22.11 22.82
C ALA A 83 7.41 21.54 24.23
N ASP A 84 6.69 20.43 24.41
CA ASP A 84 6.24 19.96 25.75
C ASP A 84 7.01 18.72 26.27
N HIS A 85 7.89 18.12 25.45
CA HIS A 85 8.50 16.82 25.75
C HIS A 85 9.56 16.84 26.86
N ALA A 86 10.37 17.90 26.92
CA ALA A 86 11.42 18.01 27.93
C ALA A 86 10.83 18.15 29.36
N GLU A 87 9.68 18.81 29.50
CA GLU A 87 8.99 18.97 30.78
C GLU A 87 8.16 17.72 31.15
N PHE A 88 7.67 16.97 30.15
CA PHE A 88 6.93 15.73 30.34
C PHE A 88 7.80 14.60 30.89
N LEU A 89 9.02 14.42 30.37
CA LEU A 89 9.94 13.37 30.84
C LEU A 89 10.41 13.60 32.29
N LEU A 90 10.50 14.85 32.74
CA LEU A 90 10.82 15.21 34.14
C LEU A 90 9.70 14.89 35.14
N ARG A 91 8.45 14.68 34.70
CA ARG A 91 7.29 14.41 35.58
C ARG A 91 6.90 12.93 35.68
N ALA A 92 7.49 12.05 34.89
CA ALA A 92 7.21 10.62 34.96
C ALA A 92 8.04 9.96 36.08
N THR A 93 7.45 9.77 37.26
CA THR A 93 8.11 9.05 38.35
C THR A 93 8.20 7.54 38.06
N PRO A 94 9.34 6.88 38.32
CA PRO A 94 9.50 5.45 38.10
C PRO A 94 9.05 4.68 39.34
N GLU A 95 7.76 4.71 39.65
CA GLU A 95 7.16 3.76 40.60
C GLU A 95 6.00 3.05 39.92
N THR A 96 6.33 2.07 39.08
CA THR A 96 5.37 1.01 38.77
C THR A 96 6.12 -0.31 38.75
N GLN A 97 5.69 -1.19 39.64
CA GLN A 97 6.33 -2.42 40.04
C GLN A 97 6.75 -3.29 38.85
N LEU A 98 7.95 -3.87 38.93
CA LEU A 98 8.38 -5.04 38.16
C LEU A 98 7.45 -6.23 38.45
N GLY A 99 6.27 -6.22 37.84
CA GLY A 99 5.54 -7.44 37.52
C GLY A 99 6.24 -8.07 36.34
N THR A 100 6.73 -9.30 36.51
CA THR A 100 7.24 -10.13 35.41
C THR A 100 6.14 -10.27 34.34
N TYR A 101 6.16 -9.40 33.33
CA TYR A 101 5.38 -9.57 32.12
C TYR A 101 5.99 -10.73 31.35
N ARG A 102 5.48 -11.93 31.61
CA ARG A 102 5.60 -13.03 30.65
C ARG A 102 4.73 -12.62 29.46
N PRO A 103 5.27 -12.40 28.25
CA PRO A 103 4.41 -12.28 27.09
C PRO A 103 3.63 -13.58 27.01
N ALA A 104 2.32 -13.52 27.27
CA ALA A 104 1.45 -14.63 26.98
C ALA A 104 1.67 -14.99 25.50
N ASP A 105 1.88 -16.27 25.21
CA ASP A 105 1.93 -16.88 23.88
C ASP A 105 0.61 -16.65 23.12
N SER A 106 0.30 -15.40 22.82
CA SER A 106 -0.84 -14.93 22.03
C SER A 106 -0.61 -15.15 20.53
N SER A 107 0.59 -15.56 20.14
CA SER A 107 0.97 -15.86 18.76
C SER A 107 0.34 -17.14 18.21
N SER A 108 -0.23 -18.01 19.05
CA SER A 108 -0.81 -19.29 18.61
C SER A 108 -2.29 -19.23 18.20
N TRP A 109 -3.05 -18.21 18.62
CA TRP A 109 -4.50 -18.14 18.35
C TRP A 109 -4.79 -17.33 17.07
N PHE A 110 -3.93 -16.38 16.72
CA PHE A 110 -4.07 -15.57 15.52
C PHE A 110 -3.61 -16.27 14.24
N SER A 111 -2.71 -17.25 14.31
CA SER A 111 -2.24 -17.99 13.12
C SER A 111 -3.22 -19.05 12.61
N ALA A 112 -4.05 -19.62 13.50
CA ALA A 112 -4.99 -20.68 13.16
C ALA A 112 -6.29 -20.18 12.48
N GLY A 113 -6.72 -18.95 12.77
CA GLY A 113 -7.99 -18.40 12.26
C GLY A 113 -7.98 -18.01 10.76
N TRP A 114 -6.85 -17.54 10.25
CA TRP A 114 -6.77 -16.96 8.90
C TRP A 114 -6.77 -18.01 7.78
N LEU A 115 -6.24 -19.20 8.04
CA LEU A 115 -6.29 -20.33 7.11
C LEU A 115 -7.74 -20.80 6.91
N ASN A 116 -8.60 -20.70 7.93
CA ASN A 116 -10.00 -21.10 7.83
C ASN A 116 -10.84 -20.08 7.04
N VAL A 117 -10.69 -18.77 7.29
CA VAL A 117 -11.49 -17.75 6.57
C VAL A 117 -11.15 -17.70 5.09
N SER A 118 -9.85 -17.72 4.74
CA SER A 118 -9.42 -17.72 3.33
C SER A 118 -9.87 -18.98 2.58
N ALA A 119 -9.82 -20.15 3.21
CA ALA A 119 -10.34 -21.39 2.66
C ALA A 119 -11.86 -21.36 2.46
N ILE A 120 -12.62 -20.82 3.43
CA ILE A 120 -14.07 -20.64 3.30
C ILE A 120 -14.40 -19.71 2.14
N LEU A 121 -13.73 -18.55 2.04
CA LEU A 121 -13.94 -17.60 0.95
C LEU A 121 -13.60 -18.20 -0.42
N ALA A 122 -12.50 -18.96 -0.52
CA ALA A 122 -12.14 -19.69 -1.74
C ALA A 122 -13.19 -20.76 -2.10
N GLY A 123 -13.70 -21.48 -1.10
CA GLY A 123 -14.76 -22.46 -1.28
C GLY A 123 -16.08 -21.84 -1.76
N VAL A 124 -16.50 -20.73 -1.16
CA VAL A 124 -17.68 -19.96 -1.60
C VAL A 124 -17.49 -19.43 -3.02
N TRP A 125 -16.31 -18.89 -3.32
CA TRP A 125 -15.98 -18.41 -4.66
C TRP A 125 -16.07 -19.53 -5.70
N LEU A 126 -15.45 -20.69 -5.41
CA LEU A 126 -15.42 -21.84 -6.31
C LEU A 126 -16.84 -22.41 -6.52
N ALA A 127 -17.64 -22.50 -5.47
CA ALA A 127 -19.02 -22.95 -5.55
C ALA A 127 -19.87 -22.02 -6.44
N GLY A 128 -19.74 -20.69 -6.25
CA GLY A 128 -20.45 -19.70 -7.07
C GLY A 128 -20.04 -19.76 -8.55
N ALA A 129 -18.74 -19.79 -8.83
CA ALA A 129 -18.19 -19.90 -10.18
C ALA A 129 -18.64 -21.21 -10.87
N SER A 130 -18.56 -22.33 -10.15
CA SER A 130 -18.98 -23.65 -10.65
C SER A 130 -20.49 -23.70 -10.92
N CYS A 131 -21.30 -23.12 -10.05
CA CYS A 131 -22.74 -23.02 -10.24
C CYS A 131 -23.07 -22.26 -11.54
N LEU A 132 -22.47 -21.08 -11.76
CA LEU A 132 -22.67 -20.32 -13.00
C LEU A 132 -22.18 -21.06 -14.24
N LEU A 133 -21.02 -21.72 -14.17
CA LEU A 133 -20.49 -22.53 -15.27
C LEU A 133 -21.46 -23.66 -15.63
N VAL A 134 -22.00 -24.38 -14.64
CA VAL A 134 -22.95 -25.48 -14.87
C VAL A 134 -24.26 -24.96 -15.46
N LEU A 135 -24.81 -23.86 -14.93
CA LEU A 135 -26.03 -23.25 -15.45
C LEU A 135 -25.87 -22.82 -16.92
N THR A 136 -24.76 -22.14 -17.24
CA THR A 136 -24.48 -21.71 -18.61
C THR A 136 -24.13 -22.87 -19.52
N ALA A 137 -23.41 -23.89 -19.05
CA ALA A 137 -23.12 -25.09 -19.83
C ALA A 137 -24.41 -25.83 -20.21
N ARG A 138 -25.33 -26.03 -19.25
CA ARG A 138 -26.66 -26.62 -19.53
C ARG A 138 -27.43 -25.82 -20.58
N GLN A 139 -27.33 -24.49 -20.52
CA GLN A 139 -27.99 -23.63 -21.50
C GLN A 139 -27.35 -23.70 -22.87
N TYR A 140 -26.02 -23.67 -22.94
CA TYR A 140 -25.26 -23.84 -24.17
C TYR A 140 -25.59 -25.18 -24.84
N TRP A 141 -25.68 -26.26 -24.05
CA TRP A 141 -26.06 -27.58 -24.53
C TRP A 141 -27.48 -27.62 -25.10
N ARG A 142 -28.45 -26.94 -24.46
CA ARG A 142 -29.81 -26.82 -25.00
C ARG A 142 -29.83 -26.12 -26.35
N VAL A 143 -29.12 -24.99 -26.48
CA VAL A 143 -29.02 -24.25 -27.75
C VAL A 143 -28.32 -25.10 -28.81
N HIS A 144 -27.20 -25.75 -28.47
CA HIS A 144 -26.48 -26.63 -29.38
C HIS A 144 -27.37 -27.79 -29.87
N THR A 145 -28.09 -28.43 -28.96
CA THR A 145 -29.03 -29.51 -29.31
C THR A 145 -30.15 -29.00 -30.24
N ALA A 146 -30.64 -27.79 -30.01
CA ALA A 146 -31.66 -27.19 -30.87
C ALA A 146 -31.10 -26.84 -32.27
N VAL A 147 -29.86 -26.37 -32.34
CA VAL A 147 -29.13 -26.12 -33.60
C VAL A 147 -28.93 -27.43 -34.36
N ASP A 148 -28.53 -28.51 -33.69
CA ASP A 148 -28.32 -29.82 -34.31
C ASP A 148 -29.61 -30.44 -34.86
N ARG A 149 -30.75 -30.13 -34.24
CA ARG A 149 -32.09 -30.53 -34.70
C ARG A 149 -32.66 -29.62 -35.78
N SER A 150 -32.01 -28.51 -36.10
CA SER A 150 -32.49 -27.55 -37.09
C SER A 150 -32.23 -28.03 -38.51
N LEU A 151 -33.13 -27.67 -39.44
CA LEU A 151 -33.03 -28.05 -40.84
C LEU A 151 -32.38 -26.95 -41.68
N PRO A 152 -31.66 -27.27 -42.77
CA PRO A 152 -31.16 -26.26 -43.69
C PRO A 152 -32.29 -25.39 -44.24
N ALA A 153 -32.08 -24.07 -44.29
CA ALA A 153 -33.08 -23.14 -44.84
C ALA A 153 -33.33 -23.38 -46.34
N ARG A 154 -34.52 -22.99 -46.82
CA ARG A 154 -34.88 -22.99 -48.25
C ARG A 154 -33.89 -22.16 -49.08
N ARG A 155 -33.73 -22.50 -50.36
CA ARG A 155 -32.73 -21.89 -51.26
C ARG A 155 -32.83 -20.36 -51.30
N GLU A 156 -34.03 -19.83 -51.45
CA GLU A 156 -34.29 -18.38 -51.48
C GLU A 156 -33.76 -17.64 -50.26
N LEU A 157 -33.92 -18.23 -49.06
CA LEU A 157 -33.48 -17.61 -47.80
C LEU A 157 -31.95 -17.64 -47.66
N ARG A 158 -31.31 -18.70 -48.19
CA ARG A 158 -29.85 -18.80 -48.25
C ARG A 158 -29.27 -17.78 -49.22
N GLU A 159 -29.90 -17.60 -50.38
CA GLU A 159 -29.50 -16.60 -51.38
C GLU A 159 -29.65 -15.18 -50.83
N LEU A 160 -30.74 -14.88 -50.12
CA LEU A 160 -30.93 -13.60 -49.42
C LEU A 160 -29.83 -13.37 -48.37
N SER A 161 -29.53 -14.37 -47.53
CA SER A 161 -28.46 -14.27 -46.55
C SER A 161 -27.09 -14.08 -47.19
N ASP A 162 -26.78 -14.78 -48.29
CA ASP A 162 -25.52 -14.65 -49.01
C ASP A 162 -25.38 -13.26 -49.66
N GLN A 163 -26.49 -12.71 -50.20
CA GLN A 163 -26.53 -11.35 -50.75
C GLN A 163 -26.25 -10.29 -49.67
N LEU A 164 -26.94 -10.37 -48.53
CA LEU A 164 -26.73 -9.45 -47.41
C LEU A 164 -25.33 -9.59 -46.80
N ALA A 165 -24.82 -10.82 -46.68
CA ALA A 165 -23.45 -11.08 -46.24
C ALA A 165 -22.42 -10.45 -47.18
N GLY A 166 -22.66 -10.50 -48.49
CA GLY A 166 -21.85 -9.82 -49.50
C GLY A 166 -21.84 -8.30 -49.33
N GLN A 167 -23.00 -7.67 -49.12
CA GLN A 167 -23.12 -6.23 -48.84
C GLN A 167 -22.39 -5.82 -47.56
N LEU A 168 -22.41 -6.68 -46.53
CA LEU A 168 -21.71 -6.45 -45.26
C LEU A 168 -20.21 -6.74 -45.33
N GLY A 169 -19.70 -7.32 -46.43
CA GLY A 169 -18.30 -7.68 -46.61
C GLY A 169 -17.86 -8.90 -45.80
N ILE A 170 -18.78 -9.81 -45.46
CA ILE A 170 -18.50 -11.04 -44.73
C ILE A 170 -17.87 -12.05 -45.70
N LYS A 171 -16.60 -12.42 -45.46
CA LYS A 171 -15.82 -13.28 -46.37
C LYS A 171 -16.11 -14.78 -46.23
N HIS A 172 -16.67 -15.19 -45.11
CA HIS A 172 -16.94 -16.60 -44.81
C HIS A 172 -18.43 -16.90 -44.98
N ARG A 173 -18.76 -18.10 -45.49
CA ARG A 173 -20.16 -18.52 -45.63
C ARG A 173 -20.82 -18.66 -44.25
N VAL A 174 -21.97 -18.02 -44.08
CA VAL A 174 -22.81 -18.16 -42.89
C VAL A 174 -23.83 -19.26 -43.16
N ARG A 175 -23.87 -20.29 -42.31
CA ARG A 175 -24.83 -21.39 -42.46
C ARG A 175 -26.21 -20.91 -42.00
N VAL A 176 -27.25 -21.07 -42.83
CA VAL A 176 -28.62 -20.69 -42.46
C VAL A 176 -29.45 -21.93 -42.13
N LEU A 177 -29.92 -22.02 -40.90
CA LEU A 177 -30.76 -23.10 -40.39
C LEU A 177 -32.13 -22.58 -39.94
N VAL A 178 -33.13 -23.44 -39.99
CA VAL A 178 -34.49 -23.19 -39.54
C VAL A 178 -34.81 -24.17 -38.40
N SER A 179 -35.16 -23.62 -37.24
CA SER A 179 -35.46 -24.38 -36.03
C SER A 179 -36.97 -24.44 -35.78
N ALA A 180 -37.47 -25.62 -35.40
CA ALA A 180 -38.84 -25.79 -34.92
C ALA A 180 -39.03 -25.32 -33.47
N GLU A 181 -37.94 -25.09 -32.73
CA GLU A 181 -37.99 -24.55 -31.38
C GLU A 181 -38.23 -23.04 -31.43
N ASN A 182 -39.08 -22.53 -30.53
CA ASN A 182 -39.44 -21.11 -30.46
C ASN A 182 -38.41 -20.31 -29.66
N PHE A 183 -37.18 -20.17 -30.14
CA PHE A 183 -36.27 -19.10 -29.72
C PHE A 183 -36.34 -17.95 -30.74
N GLY A 184 -35.84 -16.76 -30.41
CA GLY A 184 -35.74 -15.66 -31.39
C GLY A 184 -34.65 -15.91 -32.44
N PRO A 185 -34.54 -15.11 -33.51
CA PRO A 185 -33.43 -15.21 -34.45
C PRO A 185 -32.09 -15.04 -33.69
N VAL A 186 -31.10 -15.85 -34.05
CA VAL A 186 -29.79 -15.84 -33.36
C VAL A 186 -28.66 -16.36 -34.24
N CYS A 187 -27.50 -15.72 -34.14
CA CYS A 187 -26.24 -16.22 -34.67
C CYS A 187 -25.43 -16.98 -33.62
N VAL A 188 -24.97 -18.19 -33.97
CA VAL A 188 -24.18 -19.06 -33.09
C VAL A 188 -22.85 -19.47 -33.74
N GLY A 189 -21.83 -19.68 -32.92
CA GLY A 189 -20.51 -20.19 -33.34
C GLY A 189 -19.51 -19.13 -33.80
N VAL A 190 -18.23 -19.35 -33.46
CA VAL A 190 -17.12 -18.43 -33.80
C VAL A 190 -16.45 -18.82 -35.13
N ILE A 191 -16.06 -20.09 -35.26
CA ILE A 191 -15.33 -20.58 -36.45
C ILE A 191 -16.28 -20.81 -37.63
N ARG A 192 -17.49 -21.31 -37.35
CA ARG A 192 -18.52 -21.61 -38.36
C ARG A 192 -19.82 -20.88 -37.98
N PRO A 193 -19.92 -19.57 -38.27
CA PRO A 193 -21.10 -18.80 -37.92
C PRO A 193 -22.35 -19.42 -38.56
N THR A 194 -23.35 -19.68 -37.72
CA THR A 194 -24.62 -20.27 -38.11
C THR A 194 -25.74 -19.33 -37.69
N LEU A 195 -26.47 -18.81 -38.66
CA LEU A 195 -27.71 -18.09 -38.46
C LEU A 195 -28.84 -19.10 -38.28
N VAL A 196 -29.55 -19.03 -37.16
CA VAL A 196 -30.70 -19.88 -36.90
C VAL A 196 -31.95 -19.03 -36.80
N LEU A 197 -32.92 -19.34 -37.67
CA LEU A 197 -34.19 -18.64 -37.76
C LEU A 197 -35.34 -19.52 -37.23
N PRO A 198 -36.32 -18.94 -36.52
CA PRO A 198 -37.47 -19.70 -36.04
C PRO A 198 -38.37 -20.06 -37.21
N LYS A 199 -38.83 -21.31 -37.28
CA LYS A 199 -39.74 -21.79 -38.33
C LYS A 199 -40.99 -20.92 -38.43
N LEU A 200 -41.54 -20.50 -37.29
CA LEU A 200 -42.67 -19.57 -37.23
C LEU A 200 -42.42 -18.27 -38.01
N MET A 201 -41.22 -17.68 -37.93
CA MET A 201 -40.90 -16.46 -38.68
C MET A 201 -40.75 -16.75 -40.18
N VAL A 202 -40.07 -17.83 -40.53
CA VAL A 202 -39.83 -18.21 -41.93
C VAL A 202 -41.11 -18.55 -42.68
N ASP A 203 -42.07 -19.19 -42.00
CA ASP A 203 -43.35 -19.60 -42.58
C ASP A 203 -44.35 -18.44 -42.65
N THR A 204 -44.28 -17.46 -41.73
CA THR A 204 -45.26 -16.36 -41.64
C THR A 204 -44.84 -15.11 -42.40
N TRP A 205 -43.54 -14.85 -42.55
CA TRP A 205 -43.03 -13.57 -43.06
C TRP A 205 -42.51 -13.66 -44.49
N LYS A 206 -42.61 -12.54 -45.22
CA LYS A 206 -42.03 -12.39 -46.56
C LYS A 206 -40.53 -12.12 -46.48
N SER A 207 -39.82 -12.34 -47.58
CA SER A 207 -38.38 -12.06 -47.69
C SER A 207 -38.02 -10.61 -47.39
N GLU A 208 -38.89 -9.66 -47.75
CA GLU A 208 -38.76 -8.23 -47.47
C GLU A 208 -38.74 -7.92 -45.97
N ASP A 209 -39.59 -8.60 -45.19
CA ASP A 209 -39.67 -8.46 -43.72
C ASP A 209 -38.51 -9.18 -43.01
N LEU A 210 -37.99 -10.26 -43.61
CA LEU A 210 -36.89 -11.04 -43.06
C LEU A 210 -35.53 -10.38 -43.32
N ALA A 211 -35.37 -9.64 -44.43
CA ALA A 211 -34.09 -9.06 -44.83
C ALA A 211 -33.49 -8.12 -43.77
N PRO A 212 -34.24 -7.19 -43.15
CA PRO A 212 -33.72 -6.33 -42.07
C PRO A 212 -33.24 -7.12 -40.85
N ILE A 213 -33.95 -8.19 -40.48
CA ILE A 213 -33.63 -9.03 -39.33
C ILE A 213 -32.40 -9.89 -39.60
N ILE A 214 -32.35 -10.56 -40.76
CA ILE A 214 -31.17 -11.33 -41.20
C ILE A 214 -29.95 -10.42 -41.29
N GLY A 215 -30.14 -9.22 -41.84
CA GLY A 215 -29.12 -8.18 -41.91
C GLY A 215 -28.52 -7.84 -40.54
N HIS A 216 -29.38 -7.58 -39.54
CA HIS A 216 -28.95 -7.33 -38.16
C HIS A 216 -28.15 -8.50 -37.56
N GLU A 217 -28.66 -9.72 -37.72
CA GLU A 217 -27.97 -10.92 -37.21
C GLU A 217 -26.62 -11.16 -37.90
N LEU A 218 -26.51 -10.85 -39.20
CA LEU A 218 -25.24 -10.92 -39.92
C LEU A 218 -24.25 -9.84 -39.46
N VAL A 219 -24.72 -8.68 -38.99
CA VAL A 219 -23.86 -7.66 -38.39
C VAL A 219 -23.20 -8.18 -37.10
N HIS A 220 -23.90 -8.97 -36.28
CA HIS A 220 -23.30 -9.65 -35.13
C HIS A 220 -22.14 -10.57 -35.54
N VAL A 221 -22.31 -11.31 -36.64
CA VAL A 221 -21.25 -12.17 -37.21
C VAL A 221 -20.08 -11.32 -37.68
N ARG A 222 -20.33 -10.25 -38.43
CA ARG A 222 -19.30 -9.35 -38.97
C ARG A 222 -18.45 -8.73 -37.85
N ARG A 223 -19.09 -8.33 -36.74
CA ARG A 223 -18.43 -7.70 -35.59
C ARG A 223 -17.78 -8.71 -34.63
N GLY A 224 -18.08 -10.00 -34.79
CA GLY A 224 -17.57 -11.05 -33.91
C GLY A 224 -18.15 -10.97 -32.50
N ASP A 225 -19.40 -10.54 -32.35
CA ASP A 225 -20.02 -10.26 -31.04
C ASP A 225 -20.09 -11.50 -30.12
N VAL A 226 -20.06 -12.71 -30.69
CA VAL A 226 -19.95 -13.97 -29.95
C VAL A 226 -18.65 -14.01 -29.11
N ILE A 227 -17.53 -13.50 -29.62
CA ILE A 227 -16.24 -13.47 -28.91
C ILE A 227 -16.33 -12.53 -27.71
N TRP A 228 -16.91 -11.35 -27.92
CA TRP A 228 -17.15 -10.37 -26.85
C TRP A 228 -18.12 -10.91 -25.79
N GLY A 229 -19.13 -11.67 -26.23
CA GLY A 229 -20.03 -12.40 -25.34
C GLY A 229 -19.29 -13.40 -24.45
N TYR A 230 -18.31 -14.14 -25.00
CA TYR A 230 -17.48 -15.05 -24.21
C TYR A 230 -16.60 -14.30 -23.21
N LEU A 231 -15.95 -13.20 -23.61
CA LEU A 231 -15.17 -12.36 -22.70
C LEU A 231 -16.01 -11.88 -21.52
N GLN A 232 -17.21 -11.34 -21.80
CA GLN A 232 -18.15 -10.90 -20.77
C GLN A 232 -18.54 -12.05 -19.85
N PHE A 233 -18.84 -13.23 -20.41
CA PHE A 233 -19.19 -14.43 -19.63
C PHE A 233 -18.06 -14.85 -18.68
N PHE A 234 -16.83 -14.98 -19.18
CA PHE A 234 -15.69 -15.33 -18.34
C PHE A 234 -15.47 -14.33 -17.21
N CYS A 235 -15.60 -13.03 -17.50
CA CYS A 235 -15.53 -12.00 -16.48
C CYS A 235 -16.63 -12.16 -15.42
N GLN A 236 -17.86 -12.46 -15.83
CA GLN A 236 -18.99 -12.68 -14.90
C GLN A 236 -18.84 -13.95 -14.06
N VAL A 237 -18.19 -15.01 -14.59
CA VAL A 237 -17.90 -16.22 -13.81
C VAL A 237 -16.85 -15.93 -12.73
N VAL A 238 -15.75 -15.27 -13.10
CA VAL A 238 -14.66 -14.96 -12.15
C VAL A 238 -15.11 -13.94 -11.10
N PHE A 239 -15.88 -12.93 -11.50
CA PHE A 239 -16.37 -11.83 -10.66
C PHE A 239 -17.87 -11.96 -10.37
N TRP A 240 -18.36 -13.17 -10.18
CA TRP A 240 -19.80 -13.41 -9.98
C TRP A 240 -20.40 -12.63 -8.81
N PHE A 241 -19.60 -12.36 -7.78
CA PHE A 241 -19.97 -11.58 -6.60
C PHE A 241 -19.95 -10.06 -6.85
N HIS A 242 -19.37 -9.58 -7.95
CA HIS A 242 -19.11 -8.16 -8.18
C HIS A 242 -20.25 -7.47 -8.95
N PRO A 243 -21.09 -6.63 -8.32
CA PRO A 243 -22.30 -6.08 -8.96
C PRO A 243 -22.00 -5.18 -10.17
N LEU A 244 -20.88 -4.43 -10.16
CA LEU A 244 -20.53 -3.58 -11.29
C LEU A 244 -20.14 -4.35 -12.56
N VAL A 245 -19.63 -5.59 -12.45
CA VAL A 245 -19.35 -6.44 -13.61
C VAL A 245 -20.67 -6.85 -14.28
N TRP A 246 -21.68 -7.20 -13.49
CA TRP A 246 -23.03 -7.47 -13.99
C TRP A 246 -23.67 -6.24 -14.62
N LEU A 247 -23.57 -5.08 -13.98
CA LEU A 247 -24.10 -3.83 -14.50
C LEU A 247 -23.45 -3.46 -15.83
N LEU A 248 -22.11 -3.51 -15.90
CA LEU A 248 -21.37 -3.20 -17.11
C LEU A 248 -21.67 -4.23 -18.22
N GLY A 249 -21.79 -5.52 -17.90
CA GLY A 249 -22.20 -6.54 -18.85
C GLY A 249 -23.59 -6.28 -19.44
N ARG A 250 -24.57 -5.87 -18.63
CA ARG A 250 -25.89 -5.46 -19.14
C ARG A 250 -25.80 -4.23 -20.05
N ARG A 251 -24.96 -3.26 -19.71
CA ARG A 251 -24.72 -2.06 -20.54
C ARG A 251 -24.03 -2.41 -21.85
N ALA A 252 -23.06 -3.30 -21.82
CA ALA A 252 -22.36 -3.81 -22.99
C ALA A 252 -23.33 -4.49 -23.98
N GLN A 253 -24.27 -5.30 -23.49
CA GLN A 253 -25.29 -5.91 -24.34
C GLN A 253 -26.16 -4.87 -25.03
N ILE A 254 -26.65 -3.86 -24.31
CA ILE A 254 -27.44 -2.76 -24.89
C ILE A 254 -26.62 -1.99 -25.95
N LEU A 255 -25.36 -1.69 -25.65
CA LEU A 255 -24.46 -1.03 -26.58
C LEU A 255 -24.17 -1.89 -27.83
N CYS A 256 -24.06 -3.21 -27.66
CA CYS A 256 -23.87 -4.14 -28.75
C CYS A 256 -25.04 -4.10 -29.72
N GLU A 257 -26.28 -4.12 -29.22
CA GLU A 257 -27.49 -3.98 -30.03
C GLU A 257 -27.52 -2.64 -30.77
N HIS A 258 -27.17 -1.53 -30.10
CA HIS A 258 -27.09 -0.21 -30.74
C HIS A 258 -26.05 -0.14 -31.85
N CYS A 259 -24.89 -0.77 -31.65
CA CYS A 259 -23.85 -0.86 -32.68
C CYS A 259 -24.35 -1.67 -33.88
N CYS A 260 -25.07 -2.77 -33.64
CA CYS A 260 -25.64 -3.57 -34.72
C CYS A 260 -26.73 -2.83 -35.50
N ASP A 261 -27.65 -2.15 -34.81
CA ASP A 261 -28.68 -1.31 -35.44
C ASP A 261 -28.06 -0.24 -36.34
N THR A 262 -27.02 0.42 -35.83
CA THR A 262 -26.31 1.48 -36.56
C THR A 262 -25.62 0.93 -37.80
N ASP A 263 -24.89 -0.19 -37.67
CA ASP A 263 -24.18 -0.84 -38.78
C ASP A 263 -25.17 -1.39 -39.83
N ALA A 264 -26.31 -1.95 -39.41
CA ALA A 264 -27.33 -2.47 -40.29
C ALA A 264 -27.93 -1.35 -41.15
N LEU A 265 -28.36 -0.23 -40.53
CA LEU A 265 -28.89 0.93 -41.25
C LEU A 265 -27.88 1.53 -42.23
N GLN A 266 -26.61 1.67 -41.81
CA GLN A 266 -25.59 2.32 -42.62
C GLN A 266 -25.13 1.47 -43.81
N ARG A 267 -25.00 0.14 -43.63
CA ARG A 267 -24.39 -0.76 -44.61
C ARG A 267 -25.38 -1.47 -45.52
N LEU A 268 -26.60 -1.71 -45.04
CA LEU A 268 -27.65 -2.35 -45.83
C LEU A 268 -28.55 -1.33 -46.53
N HIS A 269 -28.30 -0.03 -46.30
CA HIS A 269 -29.06 1.08 -46.89
C HIS A 269 -30.58 0.94 -46.69
N CYS A 270 -31.01 0.31 -45.59
CA CYS A 270 -32.43 0.16 -45.28
C CYS A 270 -32.97 1.45 -44.67
N SER A 271 -34.22 1.78 -44.99
CA SER A 271 -34.93 2.89 -44.35
C SER A 271 -35.08 2.61 -42.86
N ALA A 272 -34.86 3.64 -42.03
CA ALA A 272 -35.07 3.52 -40.59
C ALA A 272 -36.53 3.13 -40.25
N ALA A 273 -37.50 3.52 -41.09
CA ALA A 273 -38.90 3.15 -40.94
C ALA A 273 -39.12 1.65 -41.15
N ASP A 274 -38.63 1.11 -42.27
CA ASP A 274 -38.80 -0.31 -42.63
C ASP A 274 -38.09 -1.23 -41.62
N TYR A 275 -36.91 -0.79 -41.15
CA TYR A 275 -36.16 -1.46 -40.09
C TYR A 275 -36.94 -1.46 -38.76
N ALA A 276 -37.49 -0.30 -38.37
CA ALA A 276 -38.30 -0.19 -37.17
C ALA A 276 -39.58 -1.03 -37.23
N GLU A 277 -40.25 -1.08 -38.39
CA GLU A 277 -41.43 -1.92 -38.60
C GLU A 277 -41.08 -3.40 -38.41
N SER A 278 -39.96 -3.85 -38.99
CA SER A 278 -39.46 -5.23 -38.84
C SER A 278 -39.18 -5.57 -37.38
N LEU A 279 -38.58 -4.65 -36.62
CA LEU A 279 -38.37 -4.82 -35.18
C LEU A 279 -39.69 -4.90 -34.38
N VAL A 280 -40.70 -4.12 -34.76
CA VAL A 280 -42.04 -4.19 -34.14
C VAL A 280 -42.68 -5.55 -34.41
N LYS A 281 -42.55 -6.09 -35.63
CA LYS A 281 -43.03 -7.45 -35.95
C LYS A 281 -42.34 -8.51 -35.08
N VAL A 282 -41.03 -8.39 -34.83
CA VAL A 282 -40.31 -9.34 -33.95
C VAL A 282 -40.80 -9.19 -32.50
N LEU A 283 -41.06 -7.97 -32.04
CA LEU A 283 -41.63 -7.71 -30.71
C LEU A 283 -43.00 -8.36 -30.52
N GLN A 284 -43.86 -8.33 -31.53
CA GLN A 284 -45.17 -8.99 -31.48
C GLN A 284 -45.02 -10.51 -31.31
N LEU A 285 -44.00 -11.11 -31.92
CA LEU A 285 -43.69 -12.53 -31.77
C LEU A 285 -42.95 -12.87 -30.46
N LYS A 286 -42.48 -11.89 -29.70
CA LYS A 286 -41.66 -12.10 -28.49
C LYS A 286 -42.35 -12.96 -27.44
N HIS A 287 -43.67 -12.87 -27.30
CA HIS A 287 -44.45 -13.70 -26.36
C HIS A 287 -44.45 -15.19 -26.74
N HIS A 288 -44.18 -15.52 -28.00
CA HIS A 288 -44.07 -16.90 -28.46
C HIS A 288 -42.67 -17.48 -28.25
N PHE A 289 -41.66 -16.64 -27.97
CA PHE A 289 -40.29 -17.07 -27.76
C PHE A 289 -40.00 -17.44 -26.31
N ARG A 290 -39.28 -18.54 -26.10
CA ARG A 290 -38.78 -18.93 -24.78
C ARG A 290 -37.60 -18.01 -24.40
N PRO A 291 -37.62 -17.40 -23.20
CA PRO A 291 -36.49 -16.61 -22.75
C PRO A 291 -35.26 -17.51 -22.55
N LEU A 292 -34.14 -17.11 -23.15
CA LEU A 292 -32.84 -17.68 -22.83
C LEU A 292 -32.34 -17.02 -21.53
N PRO A 293 -31.97 -17.78 -20.48
CA PRO A 293 -31.52 -17.21 -19.22
C PRO A 293 -30.24 -16.36 -19.41
N LEU A 294 -30.09 -15.33 -18.57
CA LEU A 294 -28.93 -14.42 -18.54
C LEU A 294 -27.62 -15.22 -18.47
N GLY A 295 -26.65 -14.86 -19.32
CA GLY A 295 -25.27 -15.35 -19.21
C GLY A 295 -24.76 -16.14 -20.40
N CYS A 296 -25.57 -16.39 -21.44
CA CYS A 296 -25.02 -16.83 -22.70
C CYS A 296 -24.30 -15.68 -23.41
N ALA A 297 -23.13 -15.97 -23.98
CA ALA A 297 -22.46 -15.17 -25.02
C ALA A 297 -23.32 -14.93 -26.29
N MET A 298 -24.58 -15.40 -26.26
CA MET A 298 -25.58 -15.41 -27.30
C MET A 298 -26.89 -14.99 -26.61
N SER A 299 -27.10 -13.69 -26.47
CA SER A 299 -28.42 -13.18 -26.09
C SER A 299 -29.28 -13.16 -27.35
N PRO A 300 -30.50 -13.72 -27.32
CA PRO A 300 -31.45 -13.50 -28.41
C PRO A 300 -31.73 -12.00 -28.51
N MET A 301 -32.00 -11.52 -29.73
CA MET A 301 -32.24 -10.10 -30.04
C MET A 301 -33.07 -9.41 -28.94
N GLN A 302 -32.43 -8.56 -28.14
CA GLN A 302 -33.10 -7.84 -27.07
C GLN A 302 -33.74 -6.58 -27.63
N ILE A 303 -35.02 -6.68 -27.98
CA ILE A 303 -35.76 -5.52 -28.45
C ILE A 303 -36.39 -4.79 -27.26
N THR A 304 -36.03 -3.50 -27.13
CA THR A 304 -36.47 -2.59 -26.07
C THR A 304 -37.04 -1.33 -26.71
N SER A 305 -38.06 -0.70 -26.10
CA SER A 305 -38.63 0.60 -26.53
C SER A 305 -37.56 1.71 -26.70
N VAL A 306 -36.47 1.62 -25.95
CA VAL A 306 -35.30 2.51 -26.04
C VAL A 306 -34.60 2.42 -27.41
N ARG A 307 -34.56 1.26 -28.09
CA ARG A 307 -33.97 1.11 -29.44
C ARG A 307 -34.74 1.92 -30.47
N LEU A 308 -36.08 1.81 -30.49
CA LEU A 308 -36.96 2.54 -31.41
C LEU A 308 -36.81 4.07 -31.29
N SER A 309 -36.69 4.59 -30.07
CA SER A 309 -36.49 6.03 -29.83
C SER A 309 -35.15 6.60 -30.31
N GLN A 310 -34.17 5.74 -30.56
CA GLN A 310 -32.80 6.14 -30.89
C GLN A 310 -32.49 6.03 -32.39
N LEU A 311 -33.32 5.32 -33.17
CA LEU A 311 -33.22 5.27 -34.64
C LEU A 311 -33.47 6.64 -35.32
N SER A 312 -34.04 7.60 -34.59
CA SER A 312 -34.44 8.92 -35.11
C SER A 312 -33.41 10.04 -34.93
N GLN A 313 -32.18 9.78 -34.44
CA GLN A 313 -31.22 10.85 -34.14
C GLN A 313 -30.14 11.02 -35.22
N PRO A 314 -29.83 12.26 -35.65
CA PRO A 314 -28.87 12.54 -36.71
C PRO A 314 -27.41 12.34 -36.27
N ALA A 315 -26.54 12.17 -37.28
CA ALA A 315 -25.11 11.87 -37.14
C ALA A 315 -24.32 12.90 -36.30
N ALA A 316 -23.27 12.42 -35.63
CA ALA A 316 -22.59 13.10 -34.54
C ALA A 316 -21.77 14.35 -34.94
N SER A 317 -21.79 15.38 -34.08
CA SER A 317 -21.18 16.71 -34.25
C SER A 317 -19.70 16.82 -33.80
N GLN A 318 -19.06 17.99 -33.99
CA GLN A 318 -17.67 18.30 -33.58
C GLN A 318 -17.34 17.96 -32.10
N ARG A 319 -18.33 18.01 -31.21
CA ARG A 319 -18.20 17.61 -29.79
C ARG A 319 -17.95 16.10 -29.61
N ALA A 320 -18.23 15.28 -30.62
CA ALA A 320 -17.96 13.84 -30.63
C ALA A 320 -16.45 13.53 -30.67
N LYS A 321 -15.64 14.38 -31.32
CA LYS A 321 -14.18 14.22 -31.39
C LYS A 321 -13.51 14.38 -30.02
N VAL A 322 -13.97 15.34 -29.21
CA VAL A 322 -13.46 15.54 -27.83
C VAL A 322 -13.85 14.37 -26.93
N THR A 323 -15.09 13.87 -27.03
CA THR A 323 -15.50 12.68 -26.27
C THR A 323 -14.74 11.42 -26.69
N ALA A 324 -14.35 11.32 -27.96
CA ALA A 324 -13.52 10.21 -28.44
C ALA A 324 -12.11 10.24 -27.83
N TRP A 325 -11.48 11.41 -27.77
CA TRP A 325 -10.19 11.58 -27.09
C TRP A 325 -10.26 11.25 -25.60
N ILE A 326 -11.29 11.68 -24.88
CA ILE A 326 -11.49 11.32 -23.47
C ILE A 326 -11.59 9.80 -23.31
N ALA A 327 -12.34 9.11 -24.18
CA ALA A 327 -12.43 7.65 -24.13
C ALA A 327 -11.11 6.94 -24.45
N ILE A 328 -10.35 7.44 -25.43
CA ILE A 328 -9.03 6.89 -25.75
C ILE A 328 -8.10 7.05 -24.56
N THR A 329 -8.11 8.20 -23.89
CA THR A 329 -7.32 8.44 -22.68
C THR A 329 -7.75 7.53 -21.53
N VAL A 330 -9.05 7.36 -21.31
CA VAL A 330 -9.59 6.45 -20.29
C VAL A 330 -9.23 4.99 -20.61
N ALA A 331 -9.37 4.56 -21.86
CA ALA A 331 -8.98 3.22 -22.32
C ALA A 331 -7.47 2.98 -22.15
N ALA A 332 -6.63 3.97 -22.49
CA ALA A 332 -5.19 3.91 -22.27
C ALA A 332 -4.85 3.82 -20.78
N LEU A 333 -5.52 4.60 -19.92
CA LEU A 333 -5.34 4.52 -18.46
C LEU A 333 -5.75 3.16 -17.89
N MET A 334 -6.77 2.51 -18.45
CA MET A 334 -7.22 1.18 -18.03
C MET A 334 -6.22 0.07 -18.40
N ILE A 335 -5.43 0.26 -19.46
CA ILE A 335 -4.40 -0.69 -19.92
C ILE A 335 -3.08 -0.48 -19.16
N LEU A 336 -2.87 0.68 -18.52
CA LEU A 336 -1.65 0.97 -17.78
C LEU A 336 -1.47 0.03 -16.57
N PRO A 337 -0.22 -0.36 -16.25
CA PRO A 337 0.04 -1.38 -15.24
C PRO A 337 -0.32 -0.86 -13.84
N GLY A 338 -1.00 -1.70 -13.06
CA GLY A 338 -1.65 -1.35 -11.79
C GLY A 338 -0.68 -0.98 -10.65
N MET A 339 -1.26 -0.57 -9.52
CA MET A 339 -0.53 -0.20 -8.29
C MET A 339 0.50 -1.27 -7.91
N LYS A 340 1.68 -0.82 -7.50
CA LYS A 340 2.63 -1.67 -6.78
C LYS A 340 1.98 -2.10 -5.47
N TRP A 341 1.75 -3.40 -5.33
CA TRP A 341 1.52 -3.98 -4.03
C TRP A 341 2.88 -4.27 -3.42
N ARG A 342 3.22 -3.61 -2.30
CA ARG A 342 4.42 -3.90 -1.52
C ARG A 342 4.05 -4.88 -0.41
N SER A 343 4.85 -5.93 -0.25
CA SER A 343 4.62 -6.88 0.85
C SER A 343 4.92 -6.23 2.20
N ALA A 344 4.32 -6.78 3.27
CA ALA A 344 4.63 -6.34 4.63
C ALA A 344 6.13 -6.54 4.95
N GLU A 345 6.79 -7.50 4.30
CA GLU A 345 8.23 -7.73 4.44
C GLU A 345 9.04 -6.65 3.72
N GLU A 346 8.65 -6.26 2.51
CA GLU A 346 9.32 -5.16 1.78
C GLU A 346 9.21 -3.83 2.52
N LEU A 347 8.07 -3.56 3.18
CA LEU A 347 7.89 -2.38 4.02
C LEU A 347 8.79 -2.45 5.28
N ARG A 348 8.92 -3.62 5.90
CA ARG A 348 9.81 -3.83 7.05
C ARG A 348 11.28 -3.72 6.68
N VAL A 349 11.68 -4.26 5.53
CA VAL A 349 13.04 -4.15 5.01
C VAL A 349 13.36 -2.70 4.69
N ALA A 350 12.45 -1.97 4.04
CA ALA A 350 12.62 -0.55 3.78
C ALA A 350 12.77 0.28 5.07
N ALA A 351 11.93 0.00 6.08
CA ALA A 351 12.03 0.66 7.39
C ALA A 351 13.35 0.34 8.12
N ARG A 352 13.83 -0.92 8.04
CA ARG A 352 15.13 -1.31 8.60
C ARG A 352 16.29 -0.63 7.88
N GLU A 353 16.27 -0.58 6.54
CA GLU A 353 17.28 0.11 5.75
C GLU A 353 17.33 1.61 6.08
N GLU A 354 16.18 2.24 6.28
CA GLU A 354 16.09 3.64 6.68
C GLU A 354 16.67 3.86 8.08
N HIS A 355 16.29 3.02 9.04
CA HIS A 355 16.85 3.07 10.40
C HIS A 355 18.37 2.84 10.42
N GLU A 356 18.88 1.88 9.65
CA GLU A 356 20.33 1.64 9.50
C GLU A 356 21.06 2.81 8.85
N ARG A 357 20.45 3.48 7.85
CA ARG A 357 21.02 4.69 7.25
C ARG A 357 21.14 5.82 8.26
N THR A 358 20.09 6.09 9.03
CA THR A 358 20.10 7.12 10.08
C THR A 358 21.18 6.81 11.11
N ARG A 359 21.30 5.55 11.55
CA ARG A 359 22.35 5.13 12.48
C ARG A 359 23.76 5.36 11.92
N ASN A 360 23.99 5.01 10.65
CA ASN A 360 25.28 5.23 10.00
C ASN A 360 25.62 6.73 9.88
N MET A 361 24.64 7.58 9.58
CA MET A 361 24.82 9.03 9.55
C MET A 361 25.18 9.60 10.93
N ILE A 362 24.56 9.11 12.00
CA ILE A 362 24.89 9.50 13.38
C ILE A 362 26.33 9.11 13.71
N CYS A 363 26.73 7.86 13.46
CA CYS A 363 28.11 7.43 13.69
C CYS A 363 29.11 8.29 12.91
N GLN A 364 28.81 8.57 11.64
CA GLN A 364 29.66 9.41 10.80
C GLN A 364 29.78 10.85 11.33
N ALA A 365 28.69 11.43 11.80
CA ALA A 365 28.68 12.79 12.38
C ALA A 365 29.50 12.84 13.68
N LEU A 366 29.32 11.84 14.57
CA LEU A 366 30.09 11.72 15.81
C LEU A 366 31.60 11.56 15.53
N ASP A 367 31.98 10.70 14.58
CA ASP A 367 33.39 10.45 14.22
C ASP A 367 34.07 11.70 13.62
N GLN A 368 33.31 12.54 12.90
CA GLN A 368 33.81 13.78 12.31
C GLN A 368 33.80 14.96 13.29
N GLY A 369 33.20 14.81 14.47
CA GLY A 369 32.98 15.89 15.42
C GLY A 369 31.95 16.92 14.97
N ASP A 370 31.02 16.53 14.09
CA ASP A 370 29.88 17.37 13.68
C ASP A 370 28.74 17.24 14.71
N TRP A 371 28.97 17.85 15.88
CA TRP A 371 28.10 17.71 17.05
C TRP A 371 26.70 18.29 16.83
N GLN A 372 26.57 19.31 15.98
CA GLN A 372 25.29 19.91 15.61
C GLN A 372 24.46 18.94 14.76
N VAL A 373 25.06 18.30 13.75
CA VAL A 373 24.35 17.29 12.93
C VAL A 373 24.03 16.05 13.76
N ALA A 374 24.96 15.57 14.59
CA ALA A 374 24.72 14.43 15.47
C ALA A 374 23.53 14.68 16.42
N SER A 375 23.49 15.85 17.08
CA SER A 375 22.40 16.19 18.01
C SER A 375 21.04 16.31 17.32
N GLN A 376 20.99 16.80 16.08
CA GLN A 376 19.74 16.84 15.28
C GLN A 376 19.24 15.44 14.95
N LEU A 377 20.11 14.56 14.44
CA LEU A 377 19.73 13.20 14.09
C LEU A 377 19.31 12.38 15.32
N LEU A 378 20.01 12.53 16.44
CA LEU A 378 19.66 11.86 17.69
C LEU A 378 18.33 12.37 18.28
N SER A 379 18.05 13.68 18.14
CA SER A 379 16.76 14.24 18.53
C SER A 379 15.62 13.67 17.70
N SER A 380 15.83 13.40 16.40
CA SER A 380 14.81 12.73 15.58
C SER A 380 14.54 11.29 16.01
N ILE A 381 15.56 10.56 16.50
CA ILE A 381 15.35 9.21 17.05
C ILE A 381 14.52 9.28 18.33
N LEU A 382 14.84 10.20 19.24
CA LEU A 382 14.10 10.33 20.50
C LEU A 382 12.67 10.83 20.32
N ALA A 383 12.36 11.49 19.20
CA ALA A 383 10.98 11.83 18.85
C ALA A 383 10.14 10.59 18.51
N GLU A 384 10.77 9.52 18.02
CA GLU A 384 10.11 8.25 17.70
C GLU A 384 10.13 7.28 18.90
N ASP A 385 11.26 7.17 19.58
CA ASP A 385 11.44 6.36 20.78
C ASP A 385 12.10 7.17 21.92
N PRO A 386 11.28 7.80 22.79
CA PRO A 386 11.79 8.62 23.89
C PRO A 386 12.59 7.82 24.94
N GLN A 387 12.49 6.48 24.95
CA GLN A 387 13.15 5.62 25.93
C GLN A 387 14.46 5.02 25.39
N ASP A 388 14.91 5.38 24.18
CA ASP A 388 16.19 4.92 23.66
C ASP A 388 17.37 5.51 24.47
N SER A 389 17.83 4.71 25.43
CA SER A 389 18.91 5.07 26.36
C SER A 389 20.23 5.41 25.65
N GLU A 390 20.53 4.80 24.50
CA GLU A 390 21.75 5.12 23.75
C GLU A 390 21.59 6.48 23.06
N ALA A 391 20.44 6.73 22.43
CA ALA A 391 20.17 8.00 21.78
C ALA A 391 20.14 9.16 22.80
N VAL A 392 19.56 8.97 23.98
CA VAL A 392 19.59 9.95 25.10
C VAL A 392 21.02 10.28 25.48
N PHE A 393 21.85 9.25 25.70
CA PHE A 393 23.25 9.44 26.12
C PHE A 393 24.07 10.18 25.07
N TYR A 394 24.00 9.75 23.81
CA TYR A 394 24.75 10.38 22.73
C TYR A 394 24.25 11.79 22.41
N LEU A 395 22.96 12.08 22.62
CA LEU A 395 22.43 13.43 22.48
C LEU A 395 23.02 14.35 23.55
N GLY A 396 23.03 13.91 24.82
CA GLY A 396 23.69 14.64 25.90
C GLY A 396 25.17 14.89 25.61
N TYR A 397 25.88 13.87 25.13
CA TYR A 397 27.29 13.97 24.76
C TYR A 397 27.52 14.96 23.59
N SER A 398 26.68 14.89 22.55
CA SER A 398 26.78 15.80 21.40
C SER A 398 26.49 17.24 21.80
N LEU A 399 25.49 17.49 22.65
CA LEU A 399 25.18 18.82 23.17
C LEU A 399 26.30 19.37 24.06
N HIS A 400 26.90 18.51 24.89
CA HIS A 400 28.08 18.85 25.69
C HIS A 400 29.21 19.33 24.77
N LYS A 401 29.60 18.54 23.76
CA LYS A 401 30.68 18.91 22.85
C LYS A 401 30.34 20.08 21.90
N ALA A 402 29.06 20.33 21.66
CA ALA A 402 28.58 21.53 20.95
C ALA A 402 28.57 22.81 21.83
N GLY A 403 28.76 22.69 23.14
CA GLY A 403 28.76 23.80 24.09
C GLY A 403 27.38 24.20 24.63
N ASP A 404 26.31 23.46 24.31
CA ASP A 404 24.97 23.66 24.87
C ASP A 404 24.86 22.95 26.24
N LEU A 405 25.63 23.47 27.20
CA LEU A 405 25.83 22.85 28.52
C LEU A 405 24.55 22.72 29.34
N ASP A 406 23.59 23.63 29.15
CA ASP A 406 22.30 23.63 29.85
C ASP A 406 21.40 22.47 29.41
N LYS A 407 21.39 22.14 28.11
CA LYS A 407 20.65 20.96 27.65
C LYS A 407 21.44 19.66 27.89
N ALA A 408 22.76 19.72 27.74
CA ALA A 408 23.62 18.55 27.94
C ALA A 408 23.45 17.92 29.33
N ILE A 409 23.38 18.73 30.39
CA ILE A 409 23.23 18.23 31.75
C ILE A 409 21.89 17.50 31.95
N VAL A 410 20.80 17.97 31.33
CA VAL A 410 19.48 17.34 31.42
C VAL A 410 19.50 15.96 30.79
N TYR A 411 20.03 15.83 29.56
CA TYR A 411 20.09 14.53 28.89
C TYR A 411 21.06 13.57 29.56
N HIS A 412 22.17 14.05 30.13
CA HIS A 412 23.04 13.20 30.94
C HIS A 412 22.36 12.74 32.24
N GLN A 413 21.55 13.59 32.89
CA GLN A 413 20.75 13.18 34.05
C GLN A 413 19.78 12.06 33.70
N ILE A 414 19.04 12.18 32.59
CA ILE A 414 18.15 11.13 32.11
C ILE A 414 18.94 9.85 31.82
N ALA A 415 20.12 9.96 31.18
CA ALA A 415 20.99 8.81 30.93
C ALA A 415 21.46 8.08 32.22
N THR A 416 21.44 8.74 33.39
CA THR A 416 21.79 8.08 34.67
C THR A 416 20.76 7.06 35.15
N GLU A 417 19.53 7.11 34.64
CA GLU A 417 18.49 6.12 34.96
C GLU A 417 18.88 4.73 34.45
N THR A 418 19.59 4.67 33.33
CA THR A 418 20.10 3.44 32.75
C THR A 418 21.35 2.97 33.49
N GLU A 419 21.25 1.85 34.23
CA GLU A 419 22.30 1.32 35.11
C GLU A 419 23.68 1.22 34.44
N ARG A 420 23.73 0.72 33.19
CA ARG A 420 24.97 0.57 32.42
C ARG A 420 25.63 1.91 32.08
N LEU A 421 24.83 2.95 31.82
CA LEU A 421 25.30 4.27 31.40
C LEU A 421 25.53 5.21 32.58
N ARG A 422 24.96 4.90 33.75
CA ARG A 422 25.03 5.71 34.95
C ARG A 422 26.44 6.19 35.31
N PRO A 423 27.48 5.35 35.39
CA PRO A 423 28.80 5.82 35.80
C PRO A 423 29.40 6.85 34.82
N ILE A 424 29.28 6.61 33.51
CA ILE A 424 29.81 7.50 32.47
C ILE A 424 28.95 8.75 32.26
N ALA A 425 27.64 8.63 32.39
CA ALA A 425 26.74 9.79 32.37
C ALA A 425 27.02 10.72 33.56
N THR A 426 27.22 10.18 34.77
CA THR A 426 27.63 10.95 35.94
C THR A 426 29.00 11.62 35.76
N TYR A 427 29.95 10.96 35.09
CA TYR A 427 31.23 11.59 34.71
C TYR A 427 31.03 12.80 33.80
N ASN A 428 30.20 12.64 32.74
CA ASN A 428 29.92 13.73 31.82
C ASN A 428 29.19 14.90 32.50
N ILE A 429 28.30 14.63 33.48
CA ILE A 429 27.71 15.69 34.31
C ILE A 429 28.81 16.45 35.07
N ALA A 430 29.79 15.75 35.65
CA ALA A 430 30.90 16.40 36.35
C ALA A 430 31.71 17.33 35.42
N CYS A 431 31.98 16.88 34.18
CA CYS A 431 32.64 17.68 33.15
C CYS A 431 31.82 18.93 32.78
N VAL A 432 30.52 18.77 32.52
CA VAL A 432 29.62 19.90 32.23
C VAL A 432 29.57 20.89 33.40
N LEU A 433 29.52 20.42 34.65
CA LEU A 433 29.56 21.28 35.84
C LEU A 433 30.88 22.04 35.98
N ALA A 434 32.01 21.39 35.65
CA ALA A 434 33.33 22.01 35.65
C ALA A 434 33.42 23.12 34.61
N LEU A 435 32.97 22.87 33.37
CA LEU A 435 32.89 23.87 32.30
C LEU A 435 31.97 25.05 32.64
N LYS A 436 30.93 24.83 33.46
CA LYS A 436 30.07 25.90 33.99
C LYS A 436 30.67 26.66 35.18
N GLY A 437 31.90 26.34 35.60
CA GLY A 437 32.57 26.97 36.73
C GLY A 437 32.07 26.50 38.11
N GLN A 438 31.26 25.44 38.17
CA GLN A 438 30.69 24.92 39.42
C GLN A 438 31.63 23.91 40.08
N GLU A 439 32.81 24.37 40.49
CA GLU A 439 33.94 23.54 40.92
C GLU A 439 33.59 22.51 42.00
N ASN A 440 32.89 22.92 43.06
CA ASN A 440 32.51 22.02 44.17
C ASN A 440 31.49 20.96 43.74
N ALA A 441 30.51 21.33 42.92
CA ALA A 441 29.52 20.40 42.40
C ALA A 441 30.17 19.41 41.42
N ALA A 442 31.08 19.90 40.57
CA ALA A 442 31.85 19.08 39.65
C ALA A 442 32.70 18.04 40.39
N MET A 443 33.46 18.45 41.42
CA MET A 443 34.29 17.53 42.21
C MET A 443 33.46 16.44 42.89
N ARG A 444 32.37 16.82 43.58
CA ARG A 444 31.44 15.84 44.20
C ARG A 444 30.92 14.83 43.20
N THR A 445 30.49 15.31 42.03
CA THR A 445 29.88 14.47 40.99
C THR A 445 30.93 13.54 40.36
N LEU A 446 32.16 14.02 40.19
CA LEU A 446 33.28 13.23 39.70
C LEU A 446 33.61 12.07 40.65
N LEU A 447 33.70 12.34 41.96
CA LEU A 447 33.89 11.30 42.99
C LEU A 447 32.74 10.29 43.00
N ALA A 448 31.50 10.75 42.84
CA ALA A 448 30.33 9.87 42.74
C ALA A 448 30.40 8.94 41.52
N SER A 449 30.79 9.46 40.36
CA SER A 449 31.01 8.64 39.15
C SER A 449 32.05 7.53 39.38
N TYR A 450 33.16 7.85 40.05
CA TYR A 450 34.20 6.87 40.39
C TYR A 450 33.75 5.82 41.41
N ALA A 451 32.93 6.23 42.39
CA ALA A 451 32.30 5.32 43.35
C ALA A 451 31.31 4.36 42.67
N LEU A 452 30.64 4.81 41.60
CA LEU A 452 29.80 3.98 40.73
C LEU A 452 30.60 3.05 39.80
N GLY A 453 31.93 3.06 39.88
CA GLY A 453 32.81 2.17 39.11
C GLY A 453 33.28 2.73 37.77
N PHE A 454 33.05 4.01 37.47
CA PHE A 454 33.61 4.64 36.27
C PHE A 454 35.14 4.64 36.32
N ARG A 455 35.77 4.29 35.21
CA ARG A 455 37.22 4.36 35.01
C ARG A 455 37.47 4.91 33.61
N PRO A 456 38.08 6.10 33.47
CA PRO A 456 38.35 6.68 32.17
C PRO A 456 39.47 5.91 31.46
N ILE A 457 39.45 5.95 30.13
CA ILE A 457 40.49 5.34 29.28
C ILE A 457 41.74 6.21 29.29
N GLU A 458 41.54 7.53 29.26
CA GLU A 458 42.61 8.52 29.32
C GLU A 458 42.80 9.02 30.76
N PRO A 459 44.01 9.46 31.14
CA PRO A 459 44.25 10.08 32.44
C PRO A 459 43.31 11.27 32.68
N LEU A 460 42.79 11.42 33.90
CA LEU A 460 41.87 12.51 34.24
C LEU A 460 42.46 13.90 34.03
N ASP A 461 43.76 14.04 34.27
CA ASP A 461 44.53 15.27 34.09
C ASP A 461 44.82 15.61 32.62
N ALA A 462 44.42 14.73 31.68
CA ALA A 462 44.40 15.01 30.26
C ALA A 462 43.05 15.57 29.77
N ASP A 463 41.99 15.48 30.57
CA ASP A 463 40.67 15.98 30.18
C ASP A 463 40.55 17.49 30.44
N ALA A 464 40.55 18.26 29.37
CA ALA A 464 40.44 19.73 29.42
C ALA A 464 39.11 20.20 30.05
N ASP A 465 38.05 19.39 29.99
CA ASP A 465 36.76 19.75 30.58
C ASP A 465 36.85 19.85 32.12
N LEU A 466 37.88 19.23 32.72
CA LEU A 466 38.12 19.19 34.17
C LEU A 466 39.24 20.13 34.64
N GLU A 467 39.77 21.00 33.77
CA GLU A 467 40.94 21.85 34.07
C GLU A 467 40.78 22.68 35.36
N ILE A 468 39.57 23.18 35.62
CA ILE A 468 39.23 23.94 36.84
C ILE A 468 39.50 23.15 38.13
N LEU A 469 39.51 21.81 38.07
CA LEU A 469 39.73 20.93 39.21
C LEU A 469 41.21 20.58 39.42
N PHE A 470 42.13 20.90 38.50
CA PHE A 470 43.52 20.43 38.58
C PHE A 470 44.27 20.95 39.81
N GLY A 471 43.83 22.10 40.34
CA GLY A 471 44.36 22.71 41.56
C GLY A 471 43.96 21.99 42.87
N ARG A 472 42.92 21.16 42.82
CA ARG A 472 42.27 20.54 43.99
C ARG A 472 43.08 19.37 44.54
N GLU A 473 43.18 19.29 45.87
CA GLU A 473 43.84 18.15 46.54
C GLU A 473 43.12 16.84 46.23
N GLU A 474 41.78 16.87 46.27
CA GLU A 474 40.92 15.72 46.02
C GLU A 474 41.10 15.19 44.60
N PHE A 475 41.26 16.08 43.62
CA PHE A 475 41.49 15.72 42.22
C PHE A 475 42.82 14.99 42.05
N ARG A 476 43.89 15.50 42.68
CA ARG A 476 45.23 14.88 42.62
C ARG A 476 45.24 13.51 43.28
N LEU A 477 44.54 13.34 44.39
CA LEU A 477 44.38 12.05 45.06
C LEU A 477 43.60 11.08 44.15
N LEU A 478 42.53 11.53 43.51
CA LEU A 478 41.77 10.73 42.56
C LEU A 478 42.61 10.29 41.35
N CYS A 479 43.44 11.17 40.80
CA CYS A 479 44.38 10.86 39.69
C CYS A 479 45.41 9.77 40.07
N ARG A 480 45.78 9.66 41.36
CA ARG A 480 46.66 8.60 41.88
C ARG A 480 45.94 7.28 42.17
N GLY A 481 44.62 7.23 41.95
CA GLY A 481 43.78 6.08 42.26
C GLY A 481 43.36 5.98 43.73
N GLU A 482 43.58 7.02 44.53
CA GLU A 482 43.30 7.06 45.97
C GLU A 482 41.87 7.56 46.25
N LEU A 483 40.85 6.84 45.76
CA LEU A 483 39.44 7.27 45.84
C LEU A 483 38.97 7.53 47.28
N GLU A 484 39.31 6.67 48.24
CA GLU A 484 38.91 6.84 49.64
C GLU A 484 39.54 8.10 50.26
N ALA A 485 40.83 8.36 49.98
CA ALA A 485 41.51 9.56 50.43
C ALA A 485 40.89 10.82 49.82
N ALA A 486 40.54 10.79 48.54
CA ALA A 486 39.87 11.88 47.84
C ALA A 486 38.47 12.19 48.43
N ILE A 487 37.68 11.16 48.77
CA ILE A 487 36.37 11.33 49.42
C ILE A 487 36.51 11.95 50.82
N ILE A 488 37.51 11.52 51.60
CA ILE A 488 37.78 12.07 52.93
C ILE A 488 38.22 13.53 52.82
N ALA A 489 39.11 13.86 51.88
CA ALA A 489 39.57 15.22 51.64
C ALA A 489 38.41 16.14 51.22
N ASN A 490 37.53 15.69 50.32
CA ASN A 490 36.33 16.47 49.92
C ASN A 490 35.41 16.75 51.11
N SER A 491 35.22 15.77 51.99
CA SER A 491 34.37 15.90 53.18
C SER A 491 34.92 16.93 54.18
N ARG A 492 36.25 17.04 54.30
CA ARG A 492 36.91 18.06 55.13
C ARG A 492 36.78 19.45 54.51
N TYR A 493 37.04 19.55 53.21
CA TYR A 493 36.88 20.80 52.46
C TYR A 493 35.46 21.38 52.58
N GLU A 494 34.43 20.53 52.48
CA GLU A 494 33.03 20.94 52.68
C GLU A 494 32.73 21.40 54.11
N ALA A 495 33.29 20.72 55.12
CA ALA A 495 33.14 21.13 56.50
C ALA A 495 33.79 22.51 56.76
N ASP A 496 34.99 22.73 56.24
CA ASP A 496 35.74 23.97 56.43
C ASP A 496 35.12 25.15 55.68
N THR A 497 34.56 24.93 54.48
CA THR A 497 33.83 25.96 53.72
C THR A 497 32.47 26.31 54.32
N VAL A 498 31.75 25.34 54.90
CA VAL A 498 30.52 25.60 55.67
C VAL A 498 30.84 26.39 56.95
N VAL A 499 31.93 26.05 57.64
CA VAL A 499 32.38 26.80 58.82
C VAL A 499 32.80 28.23 58.46
N ALA A 500 33.54 28.42 57.36
CA ALA A 500 33.94 29.75 56.88
C ALA A 500 32.74 30.61 56.46
N SER A 501 31.79 30.07 55.70
CA SER A 501 30.56 30.78 55.27
C SER A 501 29.59 31.08 56.42
N SER A 502 29.60 30.27 57.49
CA SER A 502 28.82 30.52 58.71
C SER A 502 29.46 31.57 59.63
N SER A 503 30.73 31.92 59.43
CA SER A 503 31.43 32.98 60.19
C SER A 503 31.22 34.40 59.63
N GLU A 504 30.65 34.54 58.42
CA GLU A 504 30.45 35.83 57.75
C GLU A 504 29.00 36.32 57.62
N ASN A 505 27.98 35.59 58.10
CA ASN A 505 26.59 36.05 57.98
C ASN A 505 25.77 35.98 59.29
N ARG A 506 25.48 37.16 59.86
CA ARG A 506 24.26 37.39 60.67
C ARG A 506 23.03 37.46 59.73
N PRO A 507 21.82 37.12 60.20
CA PRO A 507 20.79 36.55 59.34
C PRO A 507 19.98 37.60 58.57
N VAL A 508 19.73 37.36 57.28
CA VAL A 508 18.54 37.85 56.56
C VAL A 508 18.08 36.80 55.53
N GLY A 509 16.86 36.28 55.71
CA GLY A 509 15.91 35.99 54.63
C GLY A 509 16.11 34.80 53.68
N SER A 510 15.40 33.70 53.97
CA SER A 510 14.60 32.86 53.05
C SER A 510 15.14 32.52 51.64
N GLY A 511 15.39 31.23 51.40
CA GLY A 511 15.44 30.63 50.07
C GLY A 511 15.68 29.11 50.15
N GLU A 512 14.68 28.33 49.77
CA GLU A 512 14.67 26.86 49.80
C GLU A 512 15.81 26.25 48.95
N GLN A 513 16.60 25.35 49.55
CA GLN A 513 17.50 24.43 48.82
C GLN A 513 16.83 23.05 48.68
N PRO A 514 16.93 22.37 47.53
CA PRO A 514 16.49 20.99 47.40
C PRO A 514 17.53 20.03 47.99
N VAL A 515 17.06 19.20 48.91
CA VAL A 515 17.81 18.18 49.64
C VAL A 515 18.08 16.97 48.74
N LEU A 516 19.35 16.72 48.38
CA LEU A 516 19.78 15.43 47.85
C LEU A 516 20.03 14.47 49.02
N GLY A 517 19.19 13.43 49.10
CA GLY A 517 19.18 12.44 50.16
C GLY A 517 20.47 11.64 50.27
N ARG A 518 21.06 11.66 51.47
CA ARG A 518 22.05 10.69 51.93
C ARG A 518 21.38 9.32 52.10
N SER A 519 21.60 8.38 51.19
CA SER A 519 21.55 6.94 51.50
C SER A 519 22.09 6.14 50.31
N ALA A 520 23.21 5.43 50.54
CA ALA A 520 23.66 4.20 49.88
C ALA A 520 25.20 4.17 49.72
N ILE A 521 25.92 4.09 50.85
CA ILE A 521 27.27 3.52 50.87
C ILE A 521 27.21 2.33 51.83
N SER A 522 26.82 1.16 51.31
CA SER A 522 27.17 -0.13 51.90
C SER A 522 26.63 -1.26 51.01
N GLY A 523 27.54 -2.11 50.52
CA GLY A 523 27.21 -3.46 50.08
C GLY A 523 27.14 -3.68 48.58
N ALA A 524 28.28 -4.02 47.97
CA ALA A 524 28.38 -5.05 46.93
C ALA A 524 29.86 -5.24 46.54
N HIS A 525 30.59 -6.02 47.34
CA HIS A 525 31.76 -6.71 46.83
C HIS A 525 31.31 -7.89 45.96
N SER A 526 32.04 -8.07 44.87
CA SER A 526 32.23 -9.30 44.09
C SER A 526 31.53 -9.38 42.72
N ARG A 527 32.40 -9.69 41.73
CA ARG A 527 32.14 -10.32 40.43
C ARG A 527 31.42 -9.47 39.37
N THR A 528 32.20 -8.97 38.41
CA THR A 528 32.15 -9.44 37.01
C THR A 528 33.29 -8.84 36.19
N SER A 529 34.31 -9.67 35.97
CA SER A 529 35.31 -9.50 34.91
C SER A 529 34.74 -10.08 33.62
N ALA A 530 35.10 -9.43 32.50
CA ALA A 530 34.81 -9.78 31.11
C ALA A 530 33.35 -9.62 30.67
N TYR A 531 33.03 -8.57 29.89
CA TYR A 531 32.04 -8.63 28.78
C TYR A 531 31.98 -7.34 27.92
N ASN A 532 33.12 -6.70 27.61
CA ASN A 532 33.17 -5.46 26.80
C ASN A 532 33.59 -5.68 25.33
N ALA A 533 33.25 -6.82 24.73
CA ALA A 533 33.73 -7.19 23.38
C ALA A 533 32.63 -7.46 22.34
N ARG A 534 31.40 -6.99 22.54
CA ARG A 534 30.38 -6.99 21.48
C ARG A 534 29.80 -5.59 21.34
N TYR A 535 30.03 -5.00 20.16
CA TYR A 535 29.56 -3.71 19.66
C TYR A 535 30.45 -2.46 19.80
N THR A 536 31.71 -2.57 20.22
CA THR A 536 32.72 -1.54 19.91
C THR A 536 33.41 -1.87 18.58
N GLY A 537 32.71 -1.63 17.48
CA GLY A 537 33.34 -1.49 16.17
C GLY A 537 34.06 -0.14 16.12
N ARG A 538 35.39 -0.16 16.27
CA ARG A 538 36.37 0.91 16.00
C ARG A 538 35.80 2.35 15.91
N VAL A 539 35.82 3.06 17.03
CA VAL A 539 36.13 4.50 17.04
C VAL A 539 37.58 4.61 17.48
N THR A 540 38.50 4.66 16.51
CA THR A 540 39.91 4.99 16.74
C THR A 540 40.10 6.46 16.41
N HIS A 541 40.25 7.30 17.44
CA HIS A 541 40.77 8.65 17.25
C HIS A 541 42.26 8.56 16.87
N HIS A 542 42.58 8.87 15.62
CA HIS A 542 43.94 9.17 15.18
C HIS A 542 43.97 10.59 14.61
N ALA A 543 44.60 11.50 15.34
CA ALA A 543 44.93 12.83 14.86
C ALA A 543 45.94 12.76 13.69
N HIS A 544 45.64 13.56 12.67
CA HIS A 544 46.35 13.83 11.43
C HIS A 544 47.84 13.43 11.29
N ARG A 545 48.11 12.60 10.26
CA ARG A 545 49.05 12.88 9.14
C ARG A 545 48.84 11.84 8.02
N THR A 546 48.48 12.29 6.82
CA THR A 546 48.38 11.47 5.59
C THR A 546 49.78 11.24 4.98
N PRO A 547 50.02 10.10 4.28
CA PRO A 547 49.63 9.95 2.87
C PRO A 547 48.97 8.60 2.49
N LYS A 548 48.12 8.65 1.46
CA LYS A 548 47.54 7.52 0.68
C LYS A 548 48.63 6.70 -0.08
N PRO A 549 48.30 5.62 -0.82
CA PRO A 549 47.58 4.40 -0.47
C PRO A 549 48.38 3.14 -0.87
N ALA A 550 48.22 2.01 -0.17
CA ALA A 550 48.64 0.69 -0.66
C ALA A 550 47.41 -0.17 -0.98
N ARG A 551 47.30 -0.56 -2.25
CA ARG A 551 46.42 -1.59 -2.82
C ARG A 551 46.71 -2.98 -2.22
N ILE A 552 45.77 -3.91 -2.48
CA ILE A 552 45.83 -5.40 -2.48
C ILE A 552 44.84 -5.97 -1.44
N ASP A 553 44.00 -6.98 -1.68
CA ASP A 553 43.44 -7.66 -2.85
C ASP A 553 42.34 -8.58 -2.30
N TYR A 554 41.27 -8.82 -3.06
CA TYR A 554 40.19 -9.73 -2.68
C TYR A 554 40.65 -11.17 -2.92
N ARG A 555 40.78 -12.00 -1.87
CA ARG A 555 40.65 -13.48 -2.00
C ARG A 555 40.41 -14.19 -0.66
N GLN A 556 39.27 -14.89 -0.62
CA GLN A 556 39.01 -16.21 -0.04
C GLN A 556 39.44 -16.48 1.43
N ASN A 557 38.46 -16.60 2.33
CA ASN A 557 37.85 -17.88 2.70
C ASN A 557 36.60 -17.67 3.56
#